data_AF-A0A212JBZ1-F1
#
_entry.id   AF-A0A212JBZ1-F1
#
_cell.length_a   1.000
_cell.length_b   1.000
_cell.length_c   1.000
_cell.angle_alpha   90.00
_cell.angle_beta   90.00
_cell.angle_gamma   90.00
#
_symmetry.space_group_name_H-M   'P 1'
#
loop_
_entity.id
_entity.type
_entity.pdbx_description
1 polymer ?
#
loop_
_entity_poly.entity_id
_entity_poly.type
_entity_poly.pdbx_seq_one_letter_code
_entity_poly.pdbx_strand_id
1 'polypeptide(L)'
;MITKIFDRLQWGLNVFTALLLGSVCAIIFVQVIMRYVMGNSIAWSEELTRYMFVWIIFLGIHLGIRDGNQIKIDVLESMLKGKSAKALRLVQHLVSLAAVVACLVASIYLIRVGFRASSPTLRIPMWYAYLAFPVGFTVNIIEILRQMARIVQGWNLNEEGEAV
;
A
#
# COMPACT_ATOMS: atom_id res chain seq x y z
N MET A 1 -3.07 19.39 -14.32
CA MET A 1 -3.89 18.27 -14.88
C MET A 1 -3.48 16.92 -14.29
N ILE A 2 -2.18 16.60 -14.23
CA ILE A 2 -1.64 15.35 -13.66
C ILE A 2 -2.06 15.13 -12.19
N THR A 3 -2.09 16.19 -11.36
CA THR A 3 -2.52 16.11 -9.96
C THR A 3 -3.97 15.66 -9.80
N LYS A 4 -4.90 16.24 -10.57
CA LYS A 4 -6.33 15.88 -10.52
C LYS A 4 -6.60 14.43 -10.93
N ILE A 5 -5.88 13.91 -11.90
CA ILE A 5 -6.00 12.49 -12.34
C ILE A 5 -5.54 11.56 -11.23
N PHE A 6 -4.44 11.91 -10.56
CA PHE A 6 -3.91 11.13 -9.46
C PHE A 6 -4.83 11.17 -8.23
N ASP A 7 -5.39 12.32 -7.89
CA ASP A 7 -6.32 12.44 -6.77
C ASP A 7 -7.61 11.61 -7.03
N ARG A 8 -8.07 11.57 -8.29
CA ARG A 8 -9.17 10.66 -8.73
C ARG A 8 -8.79 9.19 -8.58
N LEU A 9 -7.57 8.81 -8.98
CA LEU A 9 -7.06 7.45 -8.82
C LEU A 9 -7.02 7.05 -7.34
N GLN A 10 -6.45 7.92 -6.48
CA GLN A 10 -6.39 7.68 -5.04
C GLN A 10 -7.78 7.54 -4.42
N TRP A 11 -8.74 8.39 -4.81
CA TRP A 11 -10.11 8.25 -4.34
C TRP A 11 -10.72 6.89 -4.72
N GLY A 12 -10.53 6.44 -5.97
CA GLY A 12 -10.99 5.12 -6.40
C GLY A 12 -10.34 3.97 -5.62
N LEU A 13 -9.02 4.04 -5.40
CA LEU A 13 -8.29 3.06 -4.59
C LEU A 13 -8.81 3.03 -3.14
N ASN A 14 -9.07 4.19 -2.54
CA ASN A 14 -9.56 4.29 -1.17
C ASN A 14 -10.96 3.70 -1.03
N VAL A 15 -11.86 3.99 -1.98
CA VAL A 15 -13.21 3.40 -2.01
C VAL A 15 -13.11 1.88 -2.15
N PHE A 16 -12.23 1.38 -3.03
CA PHE A 16 -12.03 -0.05 -3.21
C PHE A 16 -11.49 -0.73 -1.94
N THR A 17 -10.48 -0.14 -1.28
CA THR A 17 -9.96 -0.63 0.00
C THR A 17 -11.02 -0.63 1.10
N ALA A 18 -11.86 0.41 1.17
CA ALA A 18 -12.96 0.49 2.14
C ALA A 18 -14.01 -0.60 1.91
N LEU A 19 -14.35 -0.90 0.66
CA LEU A 19 -15.26 -2.00 0.31
C LEU A 19 -14.67 -3.36 0.69
N LEU A 20 -13.38 -3.59 0.45
CA LEU A 20 -12.70 -4.81 0.88
C LEU A 20 -12.73 -4.95 2.40
N LEU A 21 -12.43 -3.89 3.14
CA LEU A 21 -12.46 -3.90 4.60
C LEU A 21 -13.87 -4.19 5.14
N GLY A 22 -14.90 -3.55 4.56
CA GLY A 22 -16.30 -3.84 4.91
C GLY A 22 -16.69 -5.29 4.62
N SER A 23 -16.22 -5.85 3.50
CA SER A 23 -16.45 -7.24 3.13
C SER A 23 -15.80 -8.20 4.12
N VAL A 24 -14.56 -7.94 4.53
CA VAL A 24 -13.84 -8.71 5.57
C VAL A 24 -14.61 -8.70 6.88
N CYS A 25 -15.06 -7.53 7.34
CA CYS A 25 -15.86 -7.42 8.56
C CYS A 25 -17.15 -8.25 8.48
N ALA A 26 -17.88 -8.17 7.36
CA ALA A 26 -19.10 -8.93 7.16
C ALA A 26 -18.86 -10.45 7.13
N ILE A 27 -17.80 -10.90 6.44
CA ILE A 27 -17.43 -12.32 6.36
C ILE A 27 -17.09 -12.87 7.74
N ILE A 28 -16.24 -12.17 8.51
CA ILE A 28 -15.87 -12.58 9.86
C ILE A 28 -17.11 -12.60 10.77
N PHE A 29 -17.99 -11.62 10.66
CA PHE A 29 -19.22 -11.58 11.45
C PHE A 29 -20.12 -12.79 11.18
N VAL A 30 -20.32 -13.14 9.90
CA VAL A 30 -21.08 -14.36 9.52
C VAL A 30 -20.37 -15.62 10.00
N GLN A 31 -19.04 -15.68 9.89
CA GLN A 31 -18.23 -16.82 10.36
C GLN A 31 -18.39 -17.04 11.87
N VAL A 32 -18.40 -15.96 12.66
CA VAL A 32 -18.63 -16.01 14.12
C VAL A 32 -20.03 -16.53 14.41
N ILE A 33 -21.07 -15.99 13.76
CA ILE A 33 -22.46 -16.47 13.95
C ILE A 33 -22.56 -17.96 13.62
N MET A 34 -22.04 -18.39 12.47
CA MET A 34 -22.08 -19.79 12.03
C MET A 34 -21.37 -20.70 13.03
N ARG A 35 -20.22 -20.28 13.55
CA ARG A 35 -19.43 -21.07 14.50
C ARG A 35 -20.15 -21.26 15.84
N TYR A 36 -20.75 -20.20 16.38
CA TYR A 36 -21.34 -20.24 17.72
C TYR A 36 -22.81 -20.64 17.74
N VAL A 37 -23.57 -20.33 16.68
CA VAL A 37 -25.01 -20.64 16.61
C VAL A 37 -25.26 -21.96 15.90
N MET A 38 -24.58 -22.22 14.78
CA MET A 38 -24.79 -23.44 13.97
C MET A 38 -23.78 -24.55 14.25
N GLY A 39 -22.76 -24.29 15.08
CA GLY A 39 -21.70 -25.25 15.42
C GLY A 39 -20.78 -25.62 14.25
N ASN A 40 -20.91 -24.96 13.10
CA ASN A 40 -20.16 -25.24 11.87
C ASN A 40 -19.25 -24.06 11.50
N SER A 41 -18.03 -24.33 11.06
CA SER A 41 -17.11 -23.29 10.56
C SER A 41 -17.06 -23.27 9.03
N ILE A 42 -17.04 -22.07 8.46
CA ILE A 42 -16.89 -21.87 7.01
C ILE A 42 -15.39 -21.90 6.65
N ALA A 43 -14.85 -23.04 6.22
CA ALA A 43 -13.42 -23.21 5.94
C ALA A 43 -12.86 -22.22 4.89
N TRP A 44 -13.64 -21.90 3.85
CA TRP A 44 -13.20 -20.99 2.81
C TRP A 44 -13.14 -19.52 3.26
N SER A 45 -13.88 -19.14 4.30
CA SER A 45 -13.96 -17.76 4.77
C SER A 45 -12.62 -17.24 5.25
N GLU A 46 -11.83 -18.10 5.90
CA GLU A 46 -10.50 -17.75 6.42
C GLU A 46 -9.51 -17.48 5.28
N GLU A 47 -9.52 -18.33 4.23
CA GLU A 47 -8.68 -18.12 3.04
C GLU A 47 -9.06 -16.84 2.31
N LEU A 48 -10.36 -16.61 2.08
CA LEU A 48 -10.82 -15.41 1.36
C LEU A 48 -10.44 -14.14 2.09
N THR A 49 -10.69 -14.11 3.41
CA THR A 49 -10.40 -12.97 4.27
C THR A 49 -8.90 -12.66 4.27
N ARG A 50 -8.05 -13.69 4.30
CA ARG A 50 -6.59 -13.53 4.20
C ARG A 50 -6.17 -12.90 2.88
N TYR A 51 -6.76 -13.31 1.76
CA TYR A 51 -6.47 -12.71 0.46
C TYR A 51 -6.94 -11.27 0.35
N MET A 52 -8.13 -10.97 0.87
CA MET A 52 -8.63 -9.58 0.95
C MET A 52 -7.71 -8.71 1.83
N PHE A 53 -7.20 -9.24 2.95
CA PHE A 53 -6.24 -8.53 3.80
C PHE A 53 -4.94 -8.19 3.07
N VAL A 54 -4.40 -9.09 2.26
CA VAL A 54 -3.21 -8.79 1.43
C VAL A 54 -3.48 -7.58 0.54
N TRP A 55 -4.63 -7.56 -0.15
CA TRP A 55 -5.04 -6.41 -0.95
C TRP A 55 -5.17 -5.12 -0.12
N ILE A 56 -5.83 -5.19 1.05
CA ILE A 56 -6.00 -4.03 1.94
C ILE A 56 -4.65 -3.47 2.39
N ILE A 57 -3.71 -4.34 2.77
CA ILE A 57 -2.38 -3.91 3.23
C ILE A 57 -1.66 -3.18 2.09
N PHE A 58 -1.56 -3.79 0.91
CA PHE A 58 -0.80 -3.19 -0.21
C PHE A 58 -1.44 -1.93 -0.77
N LEU A 59 -2.77 -1.86 -0.79
CA LEU A 59 -3.52 -0.66 -1.15
C LEU A 59 -3.62 0.35 0.01
N GLY A 60 -3.25 -0.02 1.23
CA GLY A 60 -3.20 0.90 2.37
C GLY A 60 -1.86 1.64 2.47
N ILE A 61 -0.78 1.04 1.95
CA ILE A 61 0.57 1.60 2.05
C ILE A 61 0.66 3.01 1.44
N HIS A 62 -0.02 3.30 0.32
CA HIS A 62 0.06 4.63 -0.30
C HIS A 62 -0.55 5.73 0.57
N LEU A 63 -1.56 5.41 1.40
CA LEU A 63 -2.17 6.36 2.33
C LEU A 63 -1.16 6.80 3.38
N GLY A 64 -0.45 5.85 3.99
CA GLY A 64 0.58 6.15 4.98
C GLY A 64 1.75 6.96 4.39
N ILE A 65 2.11 6.69 3.14
CA ILE A 65 3.19 7.43 2.47
C ILE A 65 2.76 8.86 2.15
N ARG A 66 1.52 9.05 1.68
CA ARG A 66 0.97 10.38 1.38
C ARG A 66 0.99 11.28 2.61
N ASP A 67 0.68 10.72 3.77
CA ASP A 67 0.63 11.46 5.03
C ASP A 67 2.03 11.62 5.66
N GLY A 68 3.10 11.25 4.95
CA GLY A 68 4.48 11.42 5.38
C GLY A 68 4.96 10.40 6.41
N ASN A 69 4.12 9.45 6.82
CA ASN A 69 4.38 8.43 7.84
C ASN A 69 5.37 7.32 7.43
N GLN A 70 6.06 7.49 6.30
CA GLN A 70 7.21 6.64 6.00
C GLN A 70 8.28 6.94 7.04
N ILE A 71 8.76 5.92 7.75
CA ILE A 71 9.81 6.08 8.76
C ILE A 71 11.02 6.75 8.08
N LYS A 72 11.25 8.02 8.43
CA LYS A 72 12.38 8.82 8.00
C LYS A 72 13.27 9.05 9.21
N ILE A 73 14.54 9.35 8.95
CA ILE A 73 15.48 9.70 10.01
C ILE A 73 15.31 11.19 10.29
N ASP A 74 14.21 11.53 10.96
CA ASP A 74 13.81 12.93 11.21
C ASP A 74 14.87 13.68 12.02
N VAL A 75 15.55 12.98 12.94
CA VAL A 75 16.62 13.52 13.77
C VAL A 75 17.76 14.09 12.91
N LEU A 76 18.17 13.38 11.86
CA LEU A 76 19.28 13.82 11.01
C LEU A 76 18.89 15.01 10.14
N GLU A 77 17.63 15.09 9.72
CA GLU A 77 17.09 16.26 9.01
C GLU A 77 17.00 17.49 9.90
N SER A 78 16.57 17.33 11.15
CA SER A 78 16.41 18.45 12.11
C SER A 78 17.72 19.16 12.43
N MET A 79 18.87 18.48 12.27
CA MET A 79 20.20 19.02 12.51
C MET A 79 20.78 19.79 11.32
N LEU A 80 20.19 19.67 10.11
CA LEU A 80 20.70 20.23 8.87
C LEU A 80 19.88 21.47 8.46
N LYS A 81 20.54 22.49 7.89
CA LYS A 81 19.87 23.74 7.44
C LYS A 81 19.91 23.90 5.92
N GLY A 82 18.76 24.29 5.34
CA GLY A 82 18.66 24.71 3.94
C GLY A 82 18.98 23.60 2.93
N LYS A 83 20.04 23.81 2.12
CA LYS A 83 20.36 22.96 0.96
C LYS A 83 20.78 21.54 1.35
N SER A 84 21.43 21.35 2.50
CA SER A 84 21.87 20.02 2.97
C SER A 84 20.70 19.16 3.44
N ALA A 85 19.73 19.74 4.16
CA ALA A 85 18.49 19.05 4.53
C ALA A 85 17.68 18.63 3.29
N LYS A 86 17.61 19.51 2.28
CA LYS A 86 16.95 19.20 0.99
C LYS A 86 17.65 18.04 0.26
N ALA A 87 18.99 18.02 0.25
CA ALA A 87 19.76 16.93 -0.36
C ALA A 87 19.54 15.61 0.39
N LEU A 88 19.52 15.62 1.73
CA LEU A 88 19.25 14.43 2.54
C LEU A 88 17.86 13.86 2.25
N ARG A 89 16.82 14.70 2.20
CA ARG A 89 15.46 14.28 1.82
C ARG A 89 15.42 13.59 0.47
N LEU A 90 16.12 14.16 -0.52
CA LEU A 90 16.17 13.59 -1.86
C LEU A 90 16.86 12.22 -1.86
N VAL A 91 17.96 12.08 -1.12
CA VAL A 91 18.68 10.81 -0.97
C VAL A 91 17.79 9.76 -0.29
N GLN A 92 17.09 10.12 0.80
CA GLN A 92 16.16 9.21 1.48
C GLN A 92 15.10 8.70 0.51
N HIS A 93 14.44 9.60 -0.23
CA HIS A 93 13.45 9.20 -1.22
C HIS A 93 14.05 8.35 -2.35
N LEU A 94 15.28 8.61 -2.79
CA LEU A 94 15.96 7.80 -3.82
C LEU A 94 16.23 6.38 -3.32
N VAL A 95 16.67 6.23 -2.08
CA VAL A 95 16.86 4.92 -1.43
C VAL A 95 15.52 4.20 -1.30
N SER A 96 14.47 4.88 -0.84
CA SER A 96 13.12 4.31 -0.77
C SER A 96 12.62 3.87 -2.15
N LEU A 97 12.83 4.69 -3.18
CA LEU A 97 12.45 4.37 -4.55
C LEU A 97 13.18 3.12 -5.06
N ALA A 98 14.50 3.04 -4.84
CA ALA A 98 15.30 1.87 -5.22
C ALA A 98 14.81 0.60 -4.51
N ALA A 99 14.51 0.68 -3.21
CA ALA A 99 13.97 -0.44 -2.44
C ALA A 99 12.62 -0.90 -2.97
N VAL A 100 11.69 0.03 -3.22
CA VAL A 100 10.35 -0.30 -3.73
C VAL A 100 10.41 -0.88 -5.14
N VAL A 101 11.29 -0.38 -6.01
CA VAL A 101 11.52 -0.94 -7.35
C VAL A 101 12.09 -2.36 -7.26
N ALA A 102 13.04 -2.62 -6.36
CA ALA A 102 13.56 -3.96 -6.13
C ALA A 102 12.45 -4.92 -5.66
N CYS A 103 11.58 -4.47 -4.75
CA CYS A 103 10.42 -5.23 -4.31
C CYS A 103 9.40 -5.47 -5.44
N LEU A 104 9.19 -4.48 -6.33
CA LEU A 104 8.33 -4.64 -7.49
C LEU A 104 8.85 -5.75 -8.42
N VAL A 105 10.15 -5.74 -8.72
CA VAL A 105 10.76 -6.80 -9.56
C VAL A 105 10.65 -8.16 -8.88
N ALA A 106 10.94 -8.25 -7.57
CA ALA A 106 10.78 -9.49 -6.82
C ALA A 106 9.32 -10.00 -6.80
N SER A 107 8.34 -9.09 -6.77
CA SER A 107 6.91 -9.45 -6.76
C SER A 107 6.46 -10.16 -8.05
N ILE A 108 7.09 -9.87 -9.19
CA ILE A 108 6.80 -10.54 -10.47
C ILE A 108 7.16 -12.03 -10.37
N TYR A 109 8.22 -12.38 -9.63
CA TYR A 109 8.58 -13.77 -9.37
C TYR A 109 7.52 -14.48 -8.55
N LEU A 110 6.97 -13.83 -7.51
CA LEU A 110 5.89 -14.39 -6.69
C LEU A 110 4.66 -14.72 -7.53
N ILE A 111 4.27 -13.84 -8.46
CA ILE A 111 3.15 -14.08 -9.38
C ILE A 111 3.37 -15.35 -10.22
N ARG A 112 4.59 -15.56 -10.74
CA ARG A 112 4.94 -16.76 -11.51
C ARG A 112 4.79 -18.04 -10.68
N VAL A 113 5.14 -17.99 -9.39
CA VAL A 113 4.89 -19.10 -8.46
C VAL A 113 3.38 -19.29 -8.24
N GLY A 114 2.63 -18.19 -8.11
CA GLY A 114 1.18 -18.20 -7.93
C GLY A 114 0.39 -18.78 -9.10
N PHE A 115 0.94 -18.79 -10.32
CA PHE A 115 0.32 -19.50 -11.46
C PHE A 115 0.41 -21.03 -11.35
N ARG A 116 1.38 -21.54 -10.57
CA ARG A 116 1.61 -22.99 -10.39
C ARG A 116 0.95 -23.52 -9.12
N ALA A 117 0.32 -22.66 -8.33
CA ALA A 117 -0.20 -23.00 -7.02
C ALA A 117 -1.63 -22.45 -6.83
N SER A 118 -2.54 -23.32 -6.44
CA SER A 118 -3.95 -22.98 -6.14
C SER A 118 -4.21 -23.10 -4.65
N SER A 119 -5.18 -22.34 -4.14
CA SER A 119 -5.52 -22.39 -2.73
C SER A 119 -6.14 -23.75 -2.34
N PRO A 120 -5.86 -24.27 -1.13
CA PRO A 120 -6.31 -25.60 -0.74
C PRO A 120 -7.84 -25.75 -0.69
N THR A 121 -8.54 -24.73 -0.19
CA THR A 121 -9.98 -24.81 0.06
C THR A 121 -10.79 -24.16 -1.06
N LEU A 122 -10.47 -22.91 -1.42
CA LEU A 122 -11.18 -22.17 -2.46
C LEU A 122 -10.81 -22.62 -3.89
N ARG A 123 -9.70 -23.34 -4.07
CA ARG A 123 -9.12 -23.67 -5.39
C ARG A 123 -8.93 -22.47 -6.30
N ILE A 124 -8.78 -21.29 -5.71
CA ILE A 124 -8.53 -20.05 -6.45
C ILE A 124 -7.03 -19.99 -6.75
N PRO A 125 -6.63 -19.61 -7.98
CA PRO A 125 -5.22 -19.41 -8.29
C PRO A 125 -4.58 -18.34 -7.40
N MET A 126 -3.43 -18.63 -6.80
CA MET A 126 -2.79 -17.69 -5.85
C MET A 126 -2.26 -16.42 -6.52
N TRP A 127 -2.12 -16.40 -7.84
CA TRP A 127 -1.70 -15.19 -8.57
C TRP A 127 -2.62 -14.00 -8.33
N TYR A 128 -3.91 -14.20 -8.03
CA TYR A 128 -4.83 -13.10 -7.67
C TYR A 128 -4.43 -12.39 -6.39
N ALA A 129 -4.02 -13.14 -5.35
CA ALA A 129 -3.54 -12.55 -4.11
C ALA A 129 -2.18 -11.86 -4.34
N TYR A 130 -1.33 -12.46 -5.17
CA TYR A 130 0.00 -11.92 -5.45
C TYR A 130 0.01 -10.71 -6.38
N LEU A 131 -1.08 -10.45 -7.12
CA LEU A 131 -1.23 -9.22 -7.88
C LEU A 131 -1.34 -7.97 -7.00
N ALA A 132 -1.72 -8.11 -5.74
CA ALA A 132 -1.73 -7.00 -4.79
C ALA A 132 -0.33 -6.36 -4.65
N PHE A 133 0.74 -7.17 -4.71
CA PHE A 133 2.12 -6.69 -4.57
C PHE A 133 2.51 -5.67 -5.65
N PRO A 134 2.52 -5.99 -6.97
CA PRO A 134 2.94 -5.03 -7.98
C PRO A 134 2.01 -3.82 -8.07
N VAL A 135 0.71 -4.00 -7.81
CA VAL A 135 -0.25 -2.88 -7.78
C VAL A 135 0.12 -1.92 -6.65
N GLY A 136 0.29 -2.42 -5.42
CA GLY A 136 0.68 -1.60 -4.27
C GLY A 136 2.03 -0.92 -4.45
N PHE A 137 3.04 -1.63 -4.95
CA PHE A 137 4.36 -1.06 -5.21
C PHE A 137 4.34 0.00 -6.32
N THR A 138 3.51 -0.18 -7.36
CA THR A 138 3.37 0.82 -8.42
C THR A 138 2.74 2.11 -7.89
N VAL A 139 1.67 2.01 -7.09
CA VAL A 139 1.06 3.20 -6.46
C VAL A 139 2.05 3.90 -5.53
N ASN A 140 2.83 3.13 -4.77
CA ASN A 140 3.88 3.63 -3.88
C ASN A 140 4.99 4.38 -4.64
N ILE A 141 5.47 3.84 -5.76
CA ILE A 141 6.45 4.51 -6.64
C ILE A 141 5.91 5.87 -7.10
N ILE A 142 4.64 5.93 -7.53
CA ILE A 142 4.04 7.19 -7.99
C ILE A 142 4.00 8.23 -6.86
N GLU A 143 3.67 7.84 -5.63
CA GLU A 143 3.64 8.76 -4.49
C GLU A 143 5.06 9.24 -4.11
N ILE A 144 6.07 8.37 -4.13
CA ILE A 144 7.47 8.77 -3.89
C ILE A 144 7.93 9.78 -4.94
N LEU A 145 7.65 9.53 -6.22
CA LEU A 145 8.01 10.46 -7.30
C LEU A 145 7.31 11.82 -7.15
N ARG A 146 6.06 11.84 -6.67
CA ARG A 146 5.33 13.07 -6.35
C ARG A 146 5.99 13.85 -5.22
N GLN A 147 6.41 13.17 -4.15
CA GLN A 147 7.11 13.81 -3.04
C GLN A 147 8.46 14.38 -3.48
N MET A 148 9.23 13.64 -4.28
CA MET A 148 10.46 14.14 -4.89
C MET A 148 10.21 15.38 -5.75
N ALA A 149 9.18 15.37 -6.61
CA ALA A 149 8.84 16.51 -7.46
C ALA A 149 8.48 17.77 -6.63
N ARG A 150 7.71 17.60 -5.54
CA ARG A 150 7.39 18.69 -4.60
C ARG A 150 8.63 19.29 -3.94
N ILE A 151 9.56 18.44 -3.50
CA ILE A 151 10.83 18.88 -2.91
C ILE A 151 11.61 19.71 -3.93
N VAL A 152 11.74 19.23 -5.18
CA VAL A 152 12.46 19.95 -6.25
C VAL A 152 11.84 21.31 -6.52
N GLN A 153 10.51 21.39 -6.62
CA GLN A 153 9.74 22.62 -6.85
C GLN A 153 9.82 23.64 -5.70
N GLY A 154 10.47 23.31 -4.59
CA GLY A 154 10.73 24.26 -3.49
C GLY A 154 9.53 24.46 -2.57
N TRP A 155 8.48 23.65 -2.71
CA TRP A 155 7.45 23.53 -1.68
C TRP A 155 8.08 22.80 -0.49
N ASN A 156 8.57 23.59 0.46
CA ASN A 156 8.93 23.09 1.79
C ASN A 156 7.62 22.63 2.44
N LEU A 157 7.43 21.31 2.51
CA LEU A 157 6.42 20.72 3.38
C LEU A 157 6.85 21.07 4.80
N ASN A 158 6.24 22.11 5.38
CA ASN A 158 6.14 22.19 6.83
C ASN A 158 5.28 20.99 7.26
N GLU A 159 5.69 20.32 8.32
CA GLU A 159 5.14 19.04 8.79
C GLU A 159 3.67 19.10 9.24
N GLU A 160 2.96 20.20 8.99
CA GLU A 160 1.57 20.43 9.43
C GLU A 160 0.53 20.57 8.31
N GLY A 161 0.89 20.36 7.03
CA GLY A 161 -0.14 20.22 5.99
C GLY A 161 -0.91 21.50 5.63
N GLU A 162 -0.33 22.69 5.85
CA GLU A 162 -0.83 23.94 5.28
C GLU A 162 0.23 24.57 4.36
N ALA A 163 -0.19 24.87 3.13
CA ALA A 163 0.64 25.50 2.12
C ALA A 163 0.71 27.01 2.39
N VAL A 164 1.93 27.56 2.44
CA VAL A 164 2.19 29.01 2.29
C VAL A 164 2.50 29.31 0.83
#